data_AF-A0AAD7IX26-F1
#
_entry.id   AF-A0AAD7IX26-F1
#
_cell.length_a   1.000
_cell.length_b   1.000
_cell.length_c   1.000
_cell.angle_alpha   90.00
_cell.angle_beta   90.00
_cell.angle_gamma   90.00
#
_symmetry.space_group_name_H-M   'P 1'
#
loop_
_entity.id
_entity.type
_entity.pdbx_description
1 polymer ?
#
loop_
_entity_poly.entity_id
_entity_poly.type
_entity_poly.pdbx_seq_one_letter_code
_entity_poly.pdbx_strand_id
1 'polypeptide(L)'
;MQPMEGSNTTYFVDVGAAAHPMLLADGEVVRLAPTSKGPRSLSGGSSPSKDPTQPKISRVLYSFIDDEFFDADYKAVNYSVLGLTAGRFWENVVRVKFFWISNEAVRSIDDTADPATLTPLTRYMGWLAMAGNAVRSHIGTQMAVLREMKTEVERADALKEFFGIDIPHEDLKHTRSRAKLKVRTSEKCDVDNCMCSSPGCIRLGMWDL
;
A
#
# COMPACT_ATOMS: atom_id res chain seq x y z
N MET A 1 -9.65 11.65 -10.56
CA MET A 1 -10.51 11.09 -11.61
C MET A 1 -11.89 11.70 -11.37
N GLN A 2 -12.37 12.57 -12.26
CA GLN A 2 -13.73 13.10 -12.11
C GLN A 2 -14.70 12.07 -12.71
N PRO A 3 -15.82 11.75 -12.03
CA PRO A 3 -16.86 10.93 -12.64
C PRO A 3 -17.32 11.61 -13.94
N MET A 4 -17.49 10.83 -15.01
CA MET A 4 -18.07 11.36 -16.23
C MET A 4 -19.50 11.80 -15.94
N GLU A 5 -19.84 13.03 -16.33
CA GLU A 5 -21.19 13.57 -16.14
C GLU A 5 -22.22 12.63 -16.79
N GLY A 6 -23.22 12.20 -16.02
CA GLY A 6 -24.24 11.23 -16.45
C GLY A 6 -23.86 9.74 -16.33
N SER A 7 -22.68 9.41 -15.78
CA SER A 7 -22.32 8.02 -15.48
C SER A 7 -22.96 7.56 -14.17
N ASN A 8 -23.64 6.40 -14.21
CA ASN A 8 -24.13 5.68 -13.02
C ASN A 8 -23.08 4.69 -12.47
N THR A 9 -21.82 4.84 -12.87
CA THR A 9 -20.76 3.90 -12.53
C THR A 9 -20.00 4.38 -11.30
N THR A 10 -20.06 3.60 -10.22
CA THR A 10 -19.33 3.88 -8.98
C THR A 10 -17.97 3.18 -8.98
N TYR A 11 -16.91 3.93 -8.65
CA TYR A 11 -15.57 3.37 -8.51
C TYR A 11 -15.09 3.51 -7.07
N PHE A 12 -14.53 2.43 -6.54
CA PHE A 12 -13.76 2.43 -5.31
C PHE A 12 -12.38 3.04 -5.58
N VAL A 13 -12.05 4.11 -4.86
CA VAL A 13 -10.75 4.78 -4.96
C VAL A 13 -10.13 4.86 -3.57
N ASP A 14 -9.02 4.18 -3.37
CA ASP A 14 -8.27 4.20 -2.11
C ASP A 14 -6.82 4.55 -2.41
N VAL A 15 -6.46 5.82 -2.24
CA VAL A 15 -5.08 6.29 -2.45
C VAL A 15 -4.13 5.92 -1.30
N GLY A 16 -4.65 5.36 -0.21
CA GLY A 16 -3.87 4.92 0.94
C GLY A 16 -3.31 3.51 0.79
N ALA A 17 -4.03 2.60 0.12
CA ALA A 17 -3.59 1.22 -0.11
C ALA A 17 -3.74 0.69 -1.56
N ALA A 18 -4.41 1.43 -2.44
CA ALA A 18 -4.51 1.13 -3.87
C ALA A 18 -3.95 2.29 -4.72
N ALA A 19 -3.47 1.94 -5.91
CA ALA A 19 -2.96 2.93 -6.86
C ALA A 19 -3.95 3.19 -8.01
N HIS A 20 -5.02 2.39 -8.10
CA HIS A 20 -5.96 2.40 -9.20
C HIS A 20 -7.40 2.34 -8.67
N PRO A 21 -8.32 3.09 -9.28
CA PRO A 21 -9.75 2.91 -9.09
C PRO A 21 -10.16 1.47 -9.40
N MET A 22 -11.11 0.93 -8.64
CA MET A 22 -11.72 -0.38 -8.88
C MET A 22 -13.21 -0.18 -9.11
N LEU A 23 -13.80 -0.85 -10.10
CA LEU A 23 -15.24 -0.78 -10.29
C LEU A 23 -15.93 -1.44 -9.09
N LEU A 24 -16.89 -0.75 -8.47
CA LEU A 24 -17.77 -1.32 -7.47
C LEU A 24 -18.94 -1.98 -8.20
N ALA A 25 -18.79 -3.28 -8.47
CA ALA A 25 -19.84 -4.13 -9.01
C ALA A 25 -19.97 -5.38 -8.14
N ASP A 26 -21.20 -5.81 -7.88
CA ASP A 26 -21.48 -6.98 -7.03
C ASP A 26 -20.85 -8.24 -7.63
N GLY A 27 -19.83 -8.76 -6.94
CA GLY A 27 -19.22 -10.05 -7.26
C GLY A 27 -18.34 -10.11 -8.51
N GLU A 28 -18.14 -9.00 -9.24
CA GLU A 28 -17.23 -8.98 -10.39
C GLU A 28 -15.81 -8.58 -10.01
N VAL A 29 -14.87 -9.47 -10.34
CA VAL A 29 -13.43 -9.20 -10.22
C VAL A 29 -13.00 -8.27 -11.34
N VAL A 30 -13.05 -6.96 -11.08
CA VAL A 30 -12.54 -5.99 -12.05
C VAL A 30 -11.02 -5.86 -11.89
N ARG A 31 -10.30 -6.53 -12.81
CA ARG A 31 -8.85 -6.44 -12.92
C ARG A 31 -8.48 -5.07 -13.47
N LEU A 32 -7.94 -4.19 -12.62
CA LEU A 32 -7.32 -2.95 -13.09
C LEU A 32 -5.84 -2.94 -12.70
N ALA A 33 -5.02 -2.72 -13.75
CA ALA A 33 -3.56 -2.79 -13.85
C ALA A 33 -2.88 -4.00 -13.16
N PRO A 34 -1.90 -4.66 -13.81
CA PRO A 34 -1.06 -5.62 -13.13
C PRO A 34 -0.25 -4.94 -12.02
N THR A 35 -0.77 -4.96 -10.79
CA THR A 35 0.03 -4.67 -9.61
C THR A 35 0.90 -5.88 -9.27
N SER A 36 1.99 -5.64 -8.56
CA SER A 36 2.96 -6.63 -8.08
C SER A 36 2.38 -7.88 -7.40
N LYS A 37 1.14 -7.82 -6.91
CA LYS A 37 0.50 -8.88 -6.11
C LYS A 37 -0.62 -9.63 -6.85
N GLY A 38 -0.70 -9.49 -8.17
CA GLY A 38 -1.74 -10.10 -8.97
C GLY A 38 -3.06 -9.32 -8.96
N PRO A 39 -4.12 -9.87 -9.58
CA PRO A 39 -5.41 -9.19 -9.68
C PRO A 39 -6.03 -9.04 -8.29
N ARG A 40 -6.52 -7.84 -7.99
CA ARG A 40 -7.37 -7.58 -6.82
C ARG A 40 -8.83 -7.86 -7.18
N SER A 41 -9.60 -8.30 -6.20
CA SER A 41 -11.02 -8.61 -6.32
C SER A 41 -11.78 -8.04 -5.13
N LEU A 42 -12.98 -7.54 -5.39
CA LEU A 42 -13.97 -7.29 -4.35
C LEU A 42 -14.87 -8.52 -4.25
N SER A 43 -15.16 -8.93 -3.02
CA SER A 43 -16.13 -9.99 -2.74
C SER A 43 -17.10 -9.49 -1.68
N GLY A 44 -18.40 -9.55 -1.97
CA GLY A 44 -19.41 -9.38 -0.92
C GLY A 44 -19.19 -10.42 0.18
N GLY A 45 -19.57 -10.11 1.42
CA GLY A 45 -19.31 -10.93 2.61
C GLY A 45 -19.89 -12.36 2.63
N SER A 46 -20.35 -12.89 1.49
CA SER A 46 -20.60 -14.31 1.31
C SER A 46 -19.29 -15.09 1.48
N SER A 47 -19.29 -16.03 2.43
CA SER A 47 -18.17 -16.93 2.71
C SER A 47 -17.52 -17.45 1.42
N PRO A 48 -16.17 -17.55 1.37
CA PRO A 48 -15.46 -18.00 0.17
C PRO A 48 -16.06 -19.31 -0.35
N SER A 49 -16.39 -19.31 -1.64
CA SER A 49 -16.85 -20.50 -2.36
C SER A 49 -15.89 -21.67 -2.05
N LYS A 50 -16.44 -22.79 -1.58
CA LYS A 50 -15.70 -24.02 -1.27
C LYS A 50 -15.29 -24.80 -2.53
N ASP A 51 -15.08 -24.13 -3.68
CA ASP A 51 -14.69 -24.82 -4.91
C ASP A 51 -13.32 -25.47 -4.71
N PRO A 52 -13.22 -26.81 -4.72
CA PRO A 52 -12.03 -27.54 -4.34
C PRO A 52 -10.92 -27.51 -5.41
N THR A 53 -11.12 -26.81 -6.53
CA THR A 53 -10.27 -26.97 -7.72
C THR A 53 -9.18 -25.92 -7.94
N GLN A 54 -9.01 -24.91 -7.09
CA GLN A 54 -7.82 -24.03 -7.15
C GLN A 54 -7.34 -23.50 -5.78
N PRO A 55 -6.07 -23.74 -5.39
CA PRO A 55 -5.44 -23.01 -4.31
C PRO A 55 -4.79 -21.74 -4.87
N LYS A 56 -5.60 -20.76 -5.28
CA LYS A 56 -5.09 -19.38 -5.37
C LYS A 56 -5.26 -18.76 -4.00
N ILE A 57 -4.16 -18.64 -3.26
CA ILE A 57 -4.16 -17.98 -1.94
C ILE A 57 -4.59 -16.53 -2.17
N SER A 58 -5.87 -16.25 -1.95
CA SER A 58 -6.40 -14.91 -1.89
C SER A 58 -6.15 -14.37 -0.50
N ARG A 59 -5.56 -13.18 -0.42
CA ARG A 59 -5.31 -12.50 0.84
C ARG A 59 -6.27 -11.33 0.96
N VAL A 60 -7.13 -11.39 1.97
CA VAL A 60 -7.97 -10.24 2.35
C VAL A 60 -7.05 -9.13 2.85
N LEU A 61 -7.10 -7.96 2.20
CA LEU A 61 -6.33 -6.78 2.60
C LEU A 61 -7.06 -5.97 3.68
N TYR A 62 -8.35 -5.72 3.45
CA TYR A 62 -9.28 -5.09 4.39
C TYR A 62 -10.72 -5.37 3.94
N SER A 63 -11.67 -5.02 4.80
CA SER A 63 -13.11 -5.03 4.54
C SER A 63 -13.68 -3.63 4.80
N PHE A 64 -14.67 -3.23 4.01
CA PHE A 64 -15.39 -1.96 4.16
C PHE A 64 -16.90 -2.20 4.01
N ILE A 65 -17.66 -1.18 4.38
CA ILE A 65 -19.11 -1.08 4.14
C ILE A 65 -19.34 0.13 3.23
N ASP A 66 -20.44 0.13 2.48
CA ASP A 66 -20.80 1.19 1.54
C ASP A 66 -21.64 2.30 2.19
N ASP A 67 -21.53 2.45 3.51
CA ASP A 67 -22.20 3.52 4.24
C ASP A 67 -21.42 4.83 4.08
N GLU A 68 -22.14 5.94 3.98
CA GLU A 68 -21.55 7.27 3.98
C GLU A 68 -21.01 7.62 5.38
N PHE A 69 -19.81 8.19 5.43
CA PHE A 69 -19.16 8.64 6.66
C PHE A 69 -18.94 10.15 6.63
N PHE A 70 -19.01 10.77 7.79
CA PHE A 70 -18.82 12.21 7.95
C PHE A 70 -17.44 12.51 8.55
N ASP A 71 -16.98 13.76 8.42
CA ASP A 71 -15.69 14.24 8.94
C ASP A 71 -15.46 13.87 10.43
N ALA A 72 -16.51 13.90 11.25
CA ALA A 72 -16.45 13.50 12.64
C ALA A 72 -16.05 12.03 12.83
N ASP A 73 -16.52 11.12 11.96
CA ASP A 73 -16.18 9.69 12.00
C ASP A 73 -14.70 9.48 11.68
N TYR A 74 -14.19 10.19 10.65
CA TYR A 74 -12.78 10.13 10.27
C TYR A 74 -11.88 10.69 11.38
N LYS A 75 -12.24 11.81 12.00
CA LYS A 75 -11.51 12.40 13.13
C LYS A 75 -11.49 11.45 14.32
N ALA A 76 -12.61 10.84 14.66
CA ALA A 76 -12.70 9.88 15.76
C ALA A 76 -11.82 8.64 15.52
N VAL A 77 -11.84 8.09 14.30
CA VAL A 77 -10.98 6.96 13.92
C VAL A 77 -9.51 7.36 13.92
N ASN A 78 -9.16 8.51 13.35
CA ASN A 78 -7.77 9.01 13.33
C ASN A 78 -7.24 9.22 14.75
N TYR A 79 -8.05 9.80 15.63
CA TYR A 79 -7.71 9.94 17.04
C TYR A 79 -7.46 8.58 17.70
N SER A 80 -8.30 7.59 17.41
CA SER A 80 -8.10 6.23 17.93
C SER A 80 -6.76 5.64 17.49
N VAL A 81 -6.40 5.76 16.20
CA VAL A 81 -5.14 5.23 15.64
C VAL A 81 -3.91 5.96 16.19
N LEU A 82 -3.98 7.30 16.31
CA LEU A 82 -2.89 8.12 16.84
C LEU A 82 -2.70 7.95 18.36
N GLY A 83 -3.77 7.63 19.09
CA GLY A 83 -3.76 7.41 20.52
C GLY A 83 -3.25 6.03 20.94
N LEU A 84 -3.12 5.07 20.02
CA LEU A 84 -2.57 3.75 20.32
C LEU A 84 -1.08 3.85 20.69
N THR A 85 -0.72 3.37 21.87
CA THR A 85 0.67 3.31 22.35
C THR A 85 1.40 2.03 21.93
N ALA A 86 0.83 1.30 20.97
CA ALA A 86 1.35 0.03 20.45
C ALA A 86 0.87 -0.18 19.01
N GLY A 87 1.55 -1.07 18.29
CA GLY A 87 1.16 -1.46 16.94
C GLY A 87 1.96 -0.77 15.84
N ARG A 88 1.63 -1.11 14.58
CA ARG A 88 2.51 -0.85 13.43
C ARG A 88 2.88 0.62 13.26
N PHE A 89 1.90 1.53 13.33
CA PHE A 89 2.11 2.97 13.10
C PHE A 89 2.76 3.67 14.30
N TRP A 90 2.63 3.11 15.49
CA TRP A 90 3.32 3.62 16.68
C TRP A 90 4.80 3.21 16.70
N GLU A 91 5.08 1.96 16.32
CA GLU A 91 6.41 1.36 16.42
C GLU A 91 7.29 1.56 15.19
N ASN A 92 6.70 1.94 14.04
CA ASN A 92 7.41 2.04 12.78
C ASN A 92 7.10 3.35 12.06
N VAL A 93 8.13 3.88 11.39
CA VAL A 93 7.93 4.84 10.31
C VAL A 93 7.52 4.04 9.07
N VAL A 94 6.34 4.35 8.54
CA VAL A 94 5.80 3.74 7.34
C VAL A 94 5.60 4.82 6.29
N ARG A 95 6.17 4.62 5.10
CA ARG A 95 5.93 5.49 3.96
C ARG A 95 5.85 4.68 2.68
N VAL A 96 4.90 5.03 1.81
CA VAL A 96 4.77 4.43 0.48
C VAL A 96 4.77 5.55 -0.55
N LYS A 97 5.46 5.33 -1.67
CA LYS A 97 5.46 6.21 -2.83
C LYS A 97 5.36 5.37 -4.09
N PHE A 98 4.31 5.62 -4.87
CA PHE A 98 4.11 4.96 -6.15
C PHE A 98 4.85 5.70 -7.26
N PHE A 99 5.30 4.97 -8.27
CA PHE A 99 5.95 5.55 -9.44
C PHE A 99 5.62 4.74 -10.69
N TRP A 100 5.63 5.42 -11.84
CA TRP A 100 5.48 4.77 -13.14
C TRP A 100 6.78 4.06 -13.52
N ILE A 101 6.68 2.80 -13.93
CA ILE A 101 7.84 2.06 -14.43
C ILE A 101 8.16 2.55 -15.85
N SER A 102 9.44 2.69 -16.17
CA SER A 102 9.88 3.09 -17.51
C SER A 102 9.59 1.98 -18.52
N ASN A 103 9.42 2.33 -19.79
CA ASN A 103 9.07 1.35 -20.82
C ASN A 103 10.17 0.29 -21.00
N GLU A 104 11.42 0.65 -20.78
CA GLU A 104 12.57 -0.26 -20.81
C GLU A 104 12.49 -1.28 -19.67
N ALA A 105 12.15 -0.82 -18.47
CA ALA A 105 11.98 -1.70 -17.32
C ALA A 105 10.74 -2.59 -17.44
N VAL A 106 9.66 -2.12 -18.09
CA VAL A 106 8.48 -2.97 -18.39
C VAL A 106 8.88 -4.19 -19.22
N ARG A 107 9.71 -4.01 -20.26
CA ARG A 107 10.17 -5.14 -21.09
C ARG A 107 10.91 -6.20 -20.29
N SER A 108 11.67 -5.80 -19.26
CA SER A 108 12.36 -6.77 -18.38
C SER A 108 11.42 -7.58 -17.46
N ILE A 109 10.18 -7.12 -17.27
CA ILE A 109 9.17 -7.76 -16.42
C ILE A 109 8.22 -8.60 -17.26
N ASP A 110 7.86 -8.09 -18.43
CA ASP A 110 6.90 -8.69 -19.35
C ASP A 110 7.38 -8.45 -20.79
N ASP A 111 8.04 -9.45 -21.37
CA ASP A 111 8.54 -9.43 -22.74
C ASP A 111 7.42 -9.30 -23.78
N THR A 112 6.16 -9.55 -23.39
CA THR A 112 5.00 -9.50 -24.29
C THR A 112 4.30 -8.13 -24.31
N ALA A 113 4.61 -7.25 -23.35
CA ALA A 113 3.99 -5.93 -23.26
C ALA A 113 4.56 -4.99 -24.34
N ASP A 114 3.72 -4.52 -25.27
CA ASP A 114 4.07 -3.46 -26.20
C ASP A 114 3.95 -2.09 -25.51
N PRO A 115 5.07 -1.36 -25.28
CA PRO A 115 5.03 -0.06 -24.61
C PRO A 115 4.20 1.00 -25.35
N ALA A 116 3.99 0.85 -26.67
CA ALA A 116 3.17 1.78 -27.46
C ALA A 116 1.67 1.66 -27.13
N THR A 117 1.24 0.52 -26.57
CA THR A 117 -0.16 0.25 -26.22
C THR A 117 -0.51 0.53 -24.77
N LEU A 118 0.48 0.90 -23.94
CA LEU A 118 0.28 1.16 -22.52
C LEU A 118 -0.40 2.52 -22.30
N THR A 119 -1.65 2.46 -21.87
CA THR A 119 -2.39 3.61 -21.36
C THR A 119 -2.01 3.88 -19.90
N PRO A 120 -2.28 5.06 -19.32
CA PRO A 120 -2.10 5.29 -17.89
C PRO A 120 -2.82 4.26 -16.99
N LEU A 121 -3.89 3.63 -17.47
CA LEU A 121 -4.65 2.60 -16.74
C LEU A 121 -4.04 1.20 -16.86
N THR A 122 -3.23 0.95 -17.89
CA THR A 122 -2.60 -0.36 -18.16
C THR A 122 -1.10 -0.34 -17.92
N ARG A 123 -0.51 0.84 -17.67
CA ARG A 123 0.91 0.99 -17.40
C ARG A 123 1.27 0.36 -16.06
N TYR A 124 2.39 -0.36 -16.06
CA TYR A 124 2.95 -0.96 -14.85
C TYR A 124 3.38 0.12 -13.85
N MET A 125 2.99 -0.09 -12.60
CA MET A 125 3.38 0.76 -11.48
C MET A 125 4.27 -0.01 -10.51
N GLY A 126 5.35 0.64 -10.09
CA GLY A 126 6.17 0.22 -8.97
C GLY A 126 5.80 1.02 -7.73
N TRP A 127 6.26 0.55 -6.57
CA TRP A 127 6.21 1.36 -5.36
C TRP A 127 7.48 1.23 -4.52
N LEU A 128 7.84 2.32 -3.88
CA LEU A 128 8.81 2.37 -2.80
C LEU A 128 8.05 2.24 -1.49
N ALA A 129 8.52 1.38 -0.60
CA ALA A 129 7.99 1.23 0.74
C ALA A 129 9.12 1.37 1.74
N MET A 130 8.96 2.28 2.69
CA MET A 130 9.74 2.35 3.91
C MET A 130 8.94 1.69 5.03
N ALA A 131 9.55 0.71 5.69
CA ALA A 131 8.99 0.11 6.89
C ALA A 131 10.12 -0.13 7.89
N GLY A 132 10.06 0.57 9.02
CA GLY A 132 11.08 0.48 10.07
C GLY A 132 12.42 1.04 9.60
N ASN A 133 13.37 0.13 9.31
CA ASN A 133 14.77 0.44 9.02
C ASN A 133 15.20 0.10 7.59
N ALA A 134 14.26 -0.18 6.70
CA ALA A 134 14.58 -0.48 5.31
C ALA A 134 13.67 0.30 4.34
N VAL A 135 14.28 0.77 3.25
CA VAL A 135 13.57 1.21 2.04
C VAL A 135 13.64 0.07 1.03
N ARG A 136 12.48 -0.31 0.50
CA ARG A 136 12.33 -1.40 -0.47
C ARG A 136 11.62 -0.90 -1.72
N SER A 137 12.06 -1.34 -2.89
CA SER A 137 11.30 -1.20 -4.12
C SER A 137 10.54 -2.49 -4.42
N HIS A 138 9.34 -2.33 -4.95
CA HIS A 138 8.52 -3.41 -5.45
C HIS A 138 8.13 -3.12 -6.90
N ILE A 139 8.46 -4.06 -7.78
CA ILE A 139 8.23 -3.98 -9.22
C ILE A 139 7.78 -5.37 -9.68
N GLY A 140 6.51 -5.53 -10.05
CA GLY A 140 5.96 -6.86 -10.27
C GLY A 140 6.16 -7.75 -9.03
N THR A 141 6.48 -9.02 -9.21
CA THR A 141 6.78 -9.93 -8.08
C THR A 141 8.13 -9.69 -7.41
N GLN A 142 8.96 -8.81 -7.98
CA GLN A 142 10.31 -8.55 -7.49
C GLN A 142 10.28 -7.54 -6.35
N MET A 143 11.07 -7.82 -5.32
CA MET A 143 11.33 -6.92 -4.19
C MET A 143 12.84 -6.76 -4.04
N ALA A 144 13.31 -5.52 -3.98
CA ALA A 144 14.71 -5.21 -3.71
C ALA A 144 14.83 -4.27 -2.51
N VAL A 145 15.78 -4.53 -1.61
CA VAL A 145 16.13 -3.60 -0.53
C VAL A 145 17.06 -2.55 -1.13
N LEU A 146 16.62 -1.29 -1.16
CA LEU A 146 17.41 -0.18 -1.70
C LEU A 146 18.37 0.39 -0.67
N ARG A 147 17.93 0.45 0.59
CA ARG A 147 18.73 0.99 1.71
C ARG A 147 18.29 0.39 3.03
N GLU A 148 19.27 -0.04 3.83
CA GLU A 148 19.10 -0.33 5.25
C GLU A 148 19.67 0.82 6.08
N MET A 149 18.98 1.15 7.17
CA MET A 149 19.29 2.30 8.02
C MET A 149 19.53 1.82 9.46
N LYS A 150 20.60 2.33 10.07
CA LYS A 150 21.00 2.01 11.45
C LYS A 150 20.74 3.15 12.41
N THR A 151 20.53 4.37 11.91
CA THR A 151 20.35 5.56 12.73
C THR A 151 19.11 6.36 12.31
N GLU A 152 18.58 7.19 13.21
CA GLU A 152 17.50 8.13 12.87
C GLU A 152 17.90 9.14 11.81
N VAL A 153 19.19 9.53 11.80
CA VAL A 153 19.71 10.48 10.81
C VAL A 153 19.67 9.86 9.42
N GLU A 154 20.18 8.63 9.27
CA GLU A 154 20.08 7.88 8.01
C GLU A 154 18.62 7.66 7.57
N ARG A 155 17.70 7.51 8.54
CA ARG A 155 16.26 7.39 8.28
C ARG A 155 15.69 8.69 7.71
N ALA A 156 16.02 9.83 8.30
CA ALA A 156 15.61 11.14 7.81
C ALA A 156 16.18 11.42 6.41
N ASP A 157 17.46 11.08 6.19
CA ASP A 157 18.11 11.22 4.89
C ASP A 157 17.41 10.35 3.82
N ALA A 158 17.05 9.11 4.17
CA ALA A 158 16.29 8.24 3.27
C ALA A 158 14.86 8.76 3.00
N LEU A 159 14.19 9.34 4.00
CA LEU A 159 12.89 9.99 3.80
C LEU A 159 12.99 11.16 2.81
N LYS A 160 14.03 11.97 2.93
CA LYS A 160 14.30 13.08 2.01
C LYS A 160 14.61 12.59 0.60
N GLU A 161 15.55 11.64 0.47
CA GLU A 161 16.02 11.15 -0.81
C GLU A 161 14.95 10.38 -1.60
N PHE A 162 14.30 9.39 -0.98
CA PHE A 162 13.36 8.52 -1.68
C PHE A 162 11.95 9.11 -1.75
N PHE A 163 11.54 9.83 -0.70
CA PHE A 163 10.16 10.28 -0.51
C PHE A 163 9.97 11.80 -0.60
N GLY A 164 11.05 12.59 -0.65
CA GLY A 164 10.98 14.05 -0.71
C GLY A 164 10.52 14.70 0.60
N ILE A 165 10.64 14.00 1.73
CA ILE A 165 10.20 14.49 3.04
C ILE A 165 11.44 14.95 3.81
N ASP A 166 11.57 16.27 3.95
CA ASP A 166 12.65 16.88 4.73
C ASP A 166 12.22 16.99 6.19
N ILE A 167 12.94 16.31 7.10
CA ILE A 167 12.71 16.41 8.54
C ILE A 167 13.87 17.22 9.13
N PRO A 168 13.60 18.40 9.71
CA PRO A 168 14.63 19.20 10.36
C PRO A 168 15.38 18.41 11.43
N HIS A 169 16.69 18.63 11.55
CA HIS A 169 17.53 17.86 12.48
C HIS A 169 17.09 18.05 13.94
N GLU A 170 16.61 19.25 14.28
CA GLU A 170 16.04 19.58 15.58
C GLU A 170 14.80 18.74 15.95
N ASP A 171 14.05 18.25 14.97
CA ASP A 171 12.84 17.44 15.18
C ASP A 171 13.16 15.96 15.39
N LEU A 172 14.35 15.50 14.98
CA LEU A 172 14.80 14.12 15.19
C LEU A 172 14.94 13.74 16.66
N LYS A 173 15.07 14.73 17.56
CA LYS A 173 15.05 14.48 19.01
C LYS A 173 13.70 13.95 19.49
N HIS A 174 12.61 14.26 18.77
CA HIS A 174 11.25 13.82 19.10
C HIS A 174 10.89 12.46 18.50
N THR A 175 11.67 11.96 17.52
CA THR A 175 11.46 10.64 16.90
C THR A 175 12.21 9.52 17.62
N ARG A 176 13.31 9.86 18.31
CA ARG A 176 14.31 8.95 18.92
C ARG A 176 13.79 7.94 19.96
N SER A 177 12.57 8.07 20.47
CA SER A 177 12.07 7.31 21.63
C SER A 177 11.00 6.26 21.33
N ARG A 178 10.45 6.18 20.10
CA ARG A 178 9.29 5.31 19.81
C ARG A 178 9.60 4.10 18.94
N ALA A 179 10.44 4.27 17.91
CA ALA A 179 10.90 3.15 17.09
C ALA A 179 12.21 2.59 17.68
N LYS A 180 12.13 1.62 18.59
CA LYS A 180 13.34 0.88 19.00
C LYS A 180 13.94 0.24 17.75
N LEU A 181 15.15 0.65 17.38
CA LEU A 181 15.96 0.04 16.32
C LEU A 181 16.22 -1.43 16.68
N LYS A 182 15.27 -2.31 16.37
CA LYS A 182 15.45 -3.75 16.49
C LYS A 182 16.24 -4.18 15.26
N VAL A 183 17.56 -4.34 15.44
CA VAL A 183 18.38 -5.04 14.46
C VAL A 183 17.90 -6.48 14.43
N ARG A 184 16.99 -6.81 13.51
CA ARG A 184 16.69 -8.21 13.18
C ARG A 184 17.83 -8.67 12.28
N THR A 185 18.71 -9.51 12.82
CA THR A 185 19.64 -10.31 12.01
C THR A 185 18.82 -11.12 11.00
N SER A 186 19.29 -11.10 9.75
CA SER A 186 18.59 -11.61 8.57
C SER A 186 18.33 -13.11 8.64
N GLU A 187 17.20 -13.52 9.20
CA GLU A 187 16.54 -14.77 8.83
C GLU A 187 15.24 -14.41 8.12
N LYS A 188 15.09 -14.95 6.90
CA LYS A 188 13.96 -14.83 5.97
C LYS A 188 12.81 -13.95 6.49
N CYS A 189 12.76 -12.70 6.04
CA CYS A 189 11.52 -11.94 6.11
C CYS A 189 10.52 -12.60 5.17
N ASP A 190 9.71 -13.53 5.69
CA ASP A 190 8.49 -13.94 5.02
C ASP A 190 7.66 -12.67 4.78
N VAL A 191 7.45 -12.36 3.50
CA VAL A 191 6.60 -11.25 3.05
C VAL A 191 5.19 -11.42 3.62
N ASP A 192 4.81 -12.66 3.97
CA ASP A 192 3.56 -13.02 4.60
C ASP A 192 3.39 -12.42 6.00
N ASN A 193 4.48 -12.22 6.74
CA ASN A 193 4.45 -11.76 8.14
C ASN A 193 4.62 -10.24 8.32
N CYS A 194 4.77 -9.49 7.21
CA CYS A 194 4.92 -8.03 7.25
C CYS A 194 3.59 -7.26 7.23
N MET A 195 2.45 -7.91 6.99
CA MET A 195 1.11 -7.31 7.12
C MET A 195 0.25 -8.18 8.03
N CYS A 196 -0.54 -7.57 8.91
CA CYS A 196 -1.18 -8.26 10.04
C CYS A 196 -2.09 -9.40 9.57
N SER A 197 -2.06 -10.50 10.32
CA SER A 197 -3.02 -11.61 10.31
C SER A 197 -4.16 -11.39 11.34
N SER A 198 -4.32 -10.18 11.85
CA SER A 198 -5.42 -9.82 12.75
C SER A 198 -6.64 -9.41 11.92
N PRO A 199 -7.77 -10.15 11.99
CA PRO A 199 -9.02 -9.73 11.40
C PRO A 199 -9.58 -8.58 12.25
N GLY A 200 -9.30 -7.37 11.83
CA GLY A 200 -9.89 -6.15 12.38
C GLY A 200 -10.00 -5.14 11.25
N CYS A 201 -11.19 -4.58 11.03
CA CYS A 201 -11.45 -3.56 10.02
C CYS A 201 -10.45 -2.41 10.16
N ILE A 202 -9.46 -2.35 9.28
CA ILE A 202 -8.63 -1.16 9.13
C ILE A 202 -9.47 -0.19 8.29
N ARG A 203 -10.04 0.81 8.95
CA ARG A 203 -10.71 1.94 8.31
C ARG A 203 -9.63 2.91 7.83
N LEU A 204 -9.43 3.00 6.53
CA LEU A 204 -8.46 3.92 5.92
C LEU A 204 -9.20 5.22 5.56
N GLY A 205 -8.84 6.31 6.24
CA GLY A 205 -9.30 7.65 5.92
C GLY A 205 -8.50 8.28 4.78
N MET A 206 -9.19 9.07 3.95
CA MET A 206 -8.58 10.00 3.01
C MET A 206 -7.69 11.02 3.75
N TRP A 207 -6.56 11.36 3.14
CA TRP A 207 -5.78 12.54 3.51
C TRP A 207 -6.22 13.68 2.61
N ASP A 208 -6.65 14.79 3.20
CA ASP A 208 -6.82 16.03 2.45
C ASP A 208 -5.46 16.56 2.00
N LEU A 209 -5.35 16.90 0.71
CA LEU A 209 -4.25 17.65 0.11
C LEU A 209 -4.64 19.12 0.00
#